data_AF-A0A6J7ATH4-F1
#
_entry.id   AF-A0A6J7ATH4-F1
#
_cell.length_a   1.000
_cell.length_b   1.000
_cell.length_c   1.000
_cell.angle_alpha   90.00
_cell.angle_beta   90.00
_cell.angle_gamma   90.00
#
_symmetry.space_group_name_H-M   'P 1'
#
loop_
_entity.id
_entity.type
_entity.pdbx_description
1 polymer ?
#
loop_
_entity_poly.entity_id
_entity_poly.type
_entity_poly.pdbx_seq_one_letter_code
_entity_poly.pdbx_strand_id
1 'polypeptide(L)'
;MRASGGRAFVSVNKAIATQASTAIPAVPLYMSLLFKVMKAKDVHEGAIEQIVRLFDQLGHSGSLNLDADGRLRLDDREMRADIQEAVATLWTVIDTEHLAMQSDFEGFRRDFHRLFGFDVSGVDYDVAVETDIALPA
;
A
#
# COMPACT_ATOMS: atom_id res chain seq x y z
N MET A 1 -27.27 10.53 -11.40
CA MET A 1 -26.70 9.43 -12.21
C MET A 1 -27.77 8.36 -12.37
N ARG A 2 -28.33 8.02 -13.54
CA ARG A 2 -28.03 8.34 -14.95
C ARG A 2 -29.20 9.01 -15.68
N ALA A 3 -28.88 10.07 -16.42
CA ALA A 3 -29.51 10.47 -17.68
C ALA A 3 -28.54 10.29 -18.89
N SER A 4 -27.26 9.94 -18.67
CA SER A 4 -26.21 9.96 -19.70
C SER A 4 -25.16 8.83 -19.60
N GLY A 5 -25.43 7.72 -18.89
CA GLY A 5 -24.53 6.55 -18.94
C GLY A 5 -23.27 6.59 -18.05
N GLY A 6 -23.03 7.63 -17.25
CA GLY A 6 -21.90 7.65 -16.28
C GLY A 6 -22.06 6.66 -15.11
N ARG A 7 -20.95 6.33 -14.43
CA ARG A 7 -20.90 5.53 -13.19
C ARG A 7 -19.96 6.20 -12.18
N ALA A 8 -20.22 6.04 -10.89
CA ALA A 8 -19.33 6.45 -9.80
C ALA A 8 -19.17 5.26 -8.85
N PHE A 9 -17.98 5.15 -8.25
CA PHE A 9 -17.66 4.12 -7.28
C PHE A 9 -16.82 4.69 -6.15
N VAL A 10 -16.99 4.11 -4.97
CA VAL A 10 -16.00 4.20 -3.89
C VAL A 10 -15.04 3.03 -4.06
N SER A 11 -13.73 3.29 -4.02
CA SER A 11 -12.71 2.24 -4.01
C SER A 11 -12.14 2.11 -2.60
N VAL A 12 -12.18 0.91 -2.05
CA VAL A 12 -11.56 0.56 -0.77
C VAL A 12 -10.23 -0.11 -1.09
N ASN A 13 -9.16 0.54 -0.65
CA ASN A 13 -7.79 0.20 -1.04
C ASN A 13 -7.03 -0.41 0.14
N LYS A 14 -6.11 -1.32 -0.17
CA LYS A 14 -5.10 -1.87 0.73
C LYS A 14 -4.24 -0.76 1.35
N ALA A 15 -3.82 -0.99 2.59
CA ALA A 15 -2.85 -0.18 3.31
C ALA A 15 -1.49 -0.10 2.58
N ILE A 16 -1.01 1.13 2.42
CA ILE A 16 0.28 1.47 1.81
C ILE A 16 0.93 2.62 2.59
N ALA A 17 2.26 2.73 2.50
CA ALA A 17 2.98 3.86 3.08
C ALA A 17 2.63 5.14 2.31
N THR A 18 2.15 6.15 3.04
CA THR A 18 1.86 7.50 2.56
C THR A 18 2.19 8.48 3.67
N GLN A 19 2.41 9.76 3.35
CA GLN A 19 2.64 10.77 4.38
C GLN A 19 1.50 10.83 5.42
N ALA A 20 0.25 10.61 4.96
CA ALA A 20 -0.91 10.55 5.84
C ALA A 20 -0.93 9.28 6.72
N SER A 21 -0.70 8.10 6.13
CA SER A 21 -0.80 6.83 6.85
C SER A 21 0.29 6.67 7.90
N THR A 22 1.49 7.23 7.68
CA THR A 22 2.59 7.18 8.65
C THR A 22 2.38 8.07 9.87
N ALA A 23 1.48 9.06 9.79
CA ALA A 23 1.14 9.94 10.90
C ALA A 23 0.09 9.34 11.85
N ILE A 24 -0.61 8.28 11.44
CA ILE A 24 -1.65 7.64 12.25
C ILE A 24 -0.98 6.68 13.25
N PRO A 25 -1.26 6.78 14.57
CA PRO A 25 -0.71 5.85 15.56
C PRO A 25 -0.98 4.38 15.20
N ALA A 26 -0.01 3.52 15.52
CA ALA A 26 -0.05 2.06 15.31
C ALA A 26 -0.07 1.58 13.83
N VAL A 27 -0.42 2.42 12.86
CA VAL A 27 -0.45 2.04 11.44
C VAL A 27 0.94 1.67 10.90
N PRO A 28 2.06 2.35 11.25
CA PRO A 28 3.40 1.91 10.84
C PRO A 28 3.73 0.48 11.27
N LEU A 29 3.34 0.10 12.49
CA LEU A 29 3.54 -1.25 13.01
C LEU A 29 2.67 -2.26 12.24
N TYR A 30 1.39 -1.95 12.05
CA TYR A 30 0.47 -2.77 11.27
C TYR A 30 0.99 -3.01 9.85
N MET A 31 1.41 -1.95 9.15
CA MET A 31 1.96 -2.07 7.80
C MET A 31 3.23 -2.93 7.78
N SER A 32 4.12 -2.78 8.76
CA SER A 32 5.34 -3.58 8.84
C SER A 32 5.02 -5.08 8.99
N LEU A 33 4.02 -5.45 9.79
CA LEU A 33 3.58 -6.84 9.94
C LEU A 33 2.85 -7.35 8.69
N LEU A 34 1.90 -6.55 8.17
CA LEU A 34 1.13 -6.87 6.98
C LEU A 34 2.03 -7.12 5.77
N PHE A 35 3.03 -6.26 5.55
CA PHE A 35 3.92 -6.37 4.40
C PHE A 35 4.73 -7.65 4.46
N LYS A 36 5.24 -8.03 5.64
CA LYS A 36 5.91 -9.31 5.84
C LYS A 36 5.03 -10.49 5.44
N VAL A 37 3.81 -10.55 5.98
CA VAL A 37 2.87 -11.64 5.72
C VAL A 37 2.49 -11.71 4.25
N MET A 38 2.17 -10.57 3.64
CA MET A 38 1.76 -10.51 2.23
C MET A 38 2.91 -10.81 1.26
N LYS A 39 4.14 -10.39 1.57
CA LYS A 39 5.34 -10.71 0.76
C LYS A 39 5.67 -12.20 0.83
N ALA A 40 5.57 -12.82 2.01
CA ALA A 40 5.76 -14.27 2.16
C ALA A 40 4.74 -15.10 1.36
N LYS A 41 3.57 -14.52 1.04
CA LYS A 41 2.50 -15.13 0.24
C LYS A 41 2.44 -14.63 -1.21
N ASP A 42 3.41 -13.81 -1.62
CA ASP A 42 3.50 -13.21 -2.97
C ASP A 42 2.23 -12.45 -3.42
N VAL A 43 1.61 -11.70 -2.50
CA VAL A 43 0.41 -10.90 -2.79
C VAL A 43 0.53 -9.43 -2.39
N HIS A 44 1.71 -9.00 -1.96
CA HIS A 44 1.97 -7.62 -1.59
C HIS A 44 1.93 -6.70 -2.82
N GLU A 45 1.20 -5.59 -2.69
CA GLU A 45 1.09 -4.54 -3.71
C GLU A 45 1.45 -3.18 -3.10
N GLY A 46 2.14 -2.35 -3.88
CA GLY A 46 2.34 -0.93 -3.63
C GLY A 46 1.23 -0.08 -4.23
N ALA A 47 1.45 1.23 -4.29
CA ALA A 47 0.47 2.18 -4.82
C ALA A 47 0.19 1.94 -6.31
N ILE A 48 1.24 1.74 -7.12
CA ILE A 48 1.10 1.63 -8.57
C ILE A 48 0.42 0.33 -8.97
N GLU A 49 0.80 -0.81 -8.39
CA GLU A 49 0.20 -2.10 -8.69
C GLU A 49 -1.29 -2.10 -8.36
N GLN A 50 -1.65 -1.50 -7.22
CA GLN A 50 -3.04 -1.39 -6.80
C GLN A 50 -3.88 -0.52 -7.76
N ILE A 51 -3.34 0.60 -8.24
CA ILE A 51 -4.05 1.45 -9.22
C ILE A 51 -4.11 0.79 -10.59
N VAL A 52 -3.06 0.08 -11.04
CA VAL A 52 -3.12 -0.72 -12.26
C VAL A 52 -4.26 -1.74 -12.18
N ARG A 53 -4.36 -2.48 -11.07
CA ARG A 53 -5.46 -3.44 -10.85
C ARG A 53 -6.84 -2.78 -10.81
N LEU A 54 -6.96 -1.55 -10.30
CA LEU A 54 -8.20 -0.78 -10.36
C LEU A 54 -8.60 -0.52 -11.82
N PHE A 55 -7.68 -0.01 -12.63
CA PHE A 55 -7.97 0.33 -14.03
C PHE A 55 -8.25 -0.91 -14.87
N ASP A 56 -7.61 -2.04 -14.58
CA ASP A 56 -7.94 -3.32 -15.22
C ASP A 56 -9.38 -3.76 -14.92
N GLN A 57 -9.85 -3.58 -13.67
CA GLN A 57 -11.25 -3.87 -13.30
C GLN A 57 -12.24 -2.89 -13.95
N LEU A 58 -11.86 -1.62 -14.11
CA LEU A 58 -12.69 -0.60 -14.75
C LEU A 58 -12.71 -0.71 -16.29
N GLY A 59 -11.78 -1.46 -16.87
CA GLY A 59 -11.69 -1.72 -18.30
C GLY A 59 -12.91 -2.46 -18.87
N HIS A 60 -13.07 -2.41 -20.20
CA HIS A 60 -14.25 -2.95 -20.90
C HIS A 60 -14.52 -4.44 -20.67
N SER A 61 -13.47 -5.22 -20.38
CA SER A 61 -13.54 -6.66 -20.07
C SER A 61 -13.32 -6.97 -18.58
N GLY A 62 -13.19 -5.93 -17.74
CA GLY A 62 -12.91 -6.07 -16.32
C GLY A 62 -14.13 -6.57 -15.55
N SER A 63 -13.91 -7.55 -14.67
CA SER A 63 -14.91 -7.92 -13.67
C SER A 63 -14.74 -7.01 -12.45
N LEU A 64 -15.76 -6.22 -12.14
CA LEU A 64 -15.75 -5.39 -10.95
C LEU A 64 -15.90 -6.27 -9.70
N ASN A 65 -14.94 -6.19 -8.78
CA ASN A 65 -15.07 -6.79 -7.46
C ASN A 65 -15.80 -5.82 -6.54
N LEU A 66 -17.13 -5.96 -6.44
CA LEU A 66 -17.97 -5.09 -5.63
C LEU A 66 -18.41 -5.78 -4.32
N ASP A 67 -18.41 -5.03 -3.22
CA ASP A 67 -19.09 -5.46 -1.99
C ASP A 67 -20.61 -5.22 -2.04
N ALA A 68 -21.32 -5.59 -0.96
CA ALA A 68 -22.77 -5.45 -0.84
C ALA A 68 -23.25 -3.98 -0.91
N ASP A 69 -22.38 -3.02 -0.59
CA ASP A 69 -22.67 -1.58 -0.66
C ASP A 69 -22.29 -1.00 -2.04
N GLY A 70 -21.80 -1.82 -2.97
CA GLY A 70 -21.37 -1.40 -4.31
C GLY A 70 -20.00 -0.72 -4.35
N ARG A 71 -19.15 -0.92 -3.33
CA ARG A 71 -17.77 -0.40 -3.32
C ARG A 71 -16.81 -1.36 -4.01
N LEU A 72 -15.87 -0.82 -4.79
CA LEU A 72 -14.78 -1.60 -5.38
C LEU A 72 -13.80 -2.04 -4.30
N ARG A 73 -13.43 -3.32 -4.28
CA ARG A 73 -12.55 -3.91 -3.27
C ARG A 73 -11.18 -4.23 -3.86
N LEU A 74 -10.20 -3.39 -3.54
CA LEU A 74 -8.78 -3.62 -3.80
C LEU A 74 -8.03 -4.02 -2.51
N ASP A 75 -8.66 -3.89 -1.37
CA ASP A 75 -8.19 -4.44 -0.09
C ASP A 75 -8.41 -5.96 0.02
N ASP A 76 -9.05 -6.59 -0.97
CA ASP A 76 -9.39 -8.01 -1.02
C ASP A 76 -8.22 -8.96 -0.65
N ARG A 77 -7.02 -8.68 -1.16
CA ARG A 77 -5.81 -9.45 -0.84
C ARG A 77 -5.37 -9.27 0.61
N GLU A 78 -5.43 -8.05 1.13
CA GLU A 78 -5.12 -7.75 2.54
C GLU A 78 -6.15 -8.37 3.49
N MET A 79 -7.43 -8.37 3.09
CA MET A 79 -8.55 -8.81 3.92
C MET A 79 -8.80 -10.34 3.90
N ARG A 80 -7.94 -11.12 3.24
CA ARG A 80 -8.00 -12.58 3.33
C ARG A 80 -7.83 -13.05 4.78
N ALA A 81 -8.65 -14.02 5.19
CA ALA A 81 -8.63 -14.56 6.56
C ALA A 81 -7.22 -15.05 6.97
N ASP A 82 -6.52 -15.76 6.08
CA ASP A 82 -5.18 -16.29 6.36
C ASP A 82 -4.09 -15.21 6.51
N ILE A 83 -4.34 -14.00 5.99
CA ILE A 83 -3.45 -12.84 6.19
C ILE A 83 -3.79 -12.14 7.49
N GLN A 84 -5.08 -11.87 7.72
CA GLN A 84 -5.54 -11.19 8.94
C GLN A 84 -5.22 -12.00 10.20
N GLU A 85 -5.41 -13.33 10.18
CA GLU A 85 -5.06 -14.22 11.29
C GLU A 85 -3.55 -14.22 11.58
N ALA A 86 -2.71 -14.23 10.54
CA ALA A 86 -1.26 -14.19 10.69
C ALA A 86 -0.79 -12.84 11.25
N VAL A 87 -1.35 -11.72 10.77
CA VAL A 87 -1.04 -10.39 11.30
C VAL A 87 -1.51 -10.28 12.75
N ALA A 88 -2.71 -10.74 13.09
CA ALA A 88 -3.22 -10.74 14.45
C ALA A 88 -2.35 -11.57 15.40
N THR A 89 -1.85 -12.73 14.94
CA THR A 89 -0.93 -13.56 15.73
C THR A 89 0.40 -12.85 15.96
N LEU A 90 0.97 -12.22 14.94
CA LEU A 90 2.21 -11.45 15.11
C LEU A 90 2.00 -10.23 16.03
N TRP A 91 0.83 -9.60 15.96
CA TRP A 91 0.49 -8.43 16.78
C TRP A 91 0.55 -8.72 18.29
N THR A 92 0.23 -9.93 18.73
CA THR A 92 0.22 -10.27 20.17
C THR A 92 1.60 -10.58 20.73
N VAL A 93 2.57 -10.90 19.87
CA VAL A 93 3.92 -11.34 20.28
C VAL A 93 5.02 -10.35 19.89
N ILE A 94 4.67 -9.28 19.15
CA ILE A 94 5.62 -8.27 18.71
C ILE A 94 6.12 -7.45 19.89
N ASP A 95 7.44 -7.27 19.96
CA ASP A 95 8.11 -6.44 20.95
C ASP A 95 9.25 -5.63 20.30
N THR A 96 9.87 -4.77 21.10
CA THR A 96 10.95 -3.89 20.62
C THR A 96 12.20 -4.70 20.25
N GLU A 97 12.54 -5.75 20.99
CA GLU A 97 13.74 -6.55 20.74
C GLU A 97 13.67 -7.35 19.43
N HIS A 98 12.46 -7.78 19.03
CA HIS A 98 12.25 -8.67 17.89
C HIS A 98 11.58 -7.98 16.70
N LEU A 99 11.30 -6.68 16.76
CA LEU A 99 10.61 -5.91 15.71
C LEU A 99 11.18 -6.19 14.31
N ALA A 100 12.50 -6.08 14.14
CA ALA A 100 13.16 -6.28 12.85
C ALA A 100 13.08 -7.73 12.33
N MET A 101 13.00 -8.71 13.23
CA MET A 101 12.87 -10.12 12.88
C MET A 101 11.42 -10.49 12.56
N GLN A 102 10.47 -9.98 13.33
CA GLN A 102 9.06 -10.38 13.30
C GLN A 102 8.23 -9.56 12.31
N SER A 103 8.71 -8.42 11.85
CA SER A 103 8.05 -7.55 10.87
C SER A 103 8.94 -7.27 9.65
N ASP A 104 8.40 -6.58 8.65
CA ASP A 104 9.14 -6.00 7.53
C ASP A 104 9.33 -4.48 7.75
N PHE A 105 9.86 -4.11 8.92
CA PHE A 105 10.11 -2.72 9.28
C PHE A 105 11.08 -2.04 8.31
N GLU A 106 12.13 -2.74 7.86
CA GLU A 106 13.08 -2.20 6.88
C GLU A 106 12.44 -1.96 5.51
N GLY A 107 11.55 -2.84 5.07
CA GLY A 107 10.76 -2.63 3.86
C GLY A 107 9.85 -1.42 3.97
N PHE A 108 9.12 -1.30 5.08
CA PHE A 108 8.28 -0.14 5.36
C PHE A 108 9.09 1.17 5.39
N ARG A 109 10.23 1.20 6.09
CA ARG A 109 11.11 2.37 6.19
C ARG A 109 11.60 2.82 4.81
N ARG A 110 12.01 1.86 3.96
CA ARG A 110 12.42 2.14 2.59
C ARG A 110 11.27 2.70 1.75
N ASP A 111 10.06 2.14 1.87
CA ASP A 111 8.89 2.64 1.15
C ASP A 111 8.53 4.07 1.61
N PHE A 112 8.67 4.38 2.90
CA PHE A 112 8.52 5.73 3.43
C PHE A 112 9.58 6.70 2.89
N HIS A 113 10.87 6.31 2.91
CA HIS A 113 11.97 7.12 2.34
C HIS A 113 11.75 7.46 0.87
N ARG A 114 11.24 6.51 0.08
CA ARG A 114 10.95 6.70 -1.34
C ARG A 114 9.86 7.73 -1.60
N LEU A 115 8.93 7.96 -0.65
CA LEU A 115 7.95 9.06 -0.76
C LEU A 115 8.61 10.44 -0.83
N PHE A 116 9.85 10.56 -0.33
CA PHE A 116 10.61 11.79 -0.29
C PHE A 116 11.85 11.75 -1.21
N GLY A 117 11.93 10.75 -2.09
CA GLY A 117 13.04 10.62 -3.04
C GLY A 117 14.32 10.00 -2.47
N PHE A 118 14.28 9.39 -1.29
CA PHE A 118 15.41 8.67 -0.69
C PHE A 118 15.33 7.15 -0.96
N ASP A 119 16.45 6.44 -0.87
CA ASP A 119 16.57 4.99 -1.12
C ASP A 119 16.01 4.52 -2.48
N VAL A 120 16.17 5.38 -3.51
CA VAL A 120 15.80 5.09 -4.89
C VAL A 120 16.98 4.44 -5.61
N SER A 121 16.73 3.28 -6.22
CA SER A 121 17.78 2.55 -6.95
C SER A 121 18.26 3.34 -8.16
N GLY A 122 19.58 3.41 -8.34
CA GLY A 122 20.21 4.12 -9.45
C GLY A 122 20.41 5.63 -9.23
N VAL A 123 20.03 6.16 -8.07
CA VAL A 123 20.34 7.55 -7.68
C VAL A 123 21.65 7.58 -6.88
N ASP A 124 22.57 8.44 -7.29
CA ASP A 124 23.79 8.74 -6.55
C ASP A 124 23.50 9.90 -5.58
N TYR A 125 23.45 9.58 -4.28
CA TYR A 125 23.14 10.55 -3.22
C TYR A 125 24.34 11.40 -2.78
N ASP A 126 25.55 11.10 -3.26
CA ASP A 126 26.75 11.90 -2.97
C ASP A 126 26.94 13.05 -3.98
N VAL A 127 26.17 13.04 -5.08
CA VAL A 127 26.20 14.09 -6.09
C VAL A 127 25.27 15.25 -5.70
N ALA A 128 25.81 16.47 -5.72
CA ALA A 128 25.02 17.68 -5.51
C ALA A 128 23.97 17.85 -6.62
N VAL A 129 22.75 18.24 -6.25
CA VAL A 129 21.63 18.47 -7.17
C VAL A 129 21.04 19.86 -6.97
N GLU A 130 20.49 20.42 -8.05
CA GLU A 130 19.72 21.67 -7.99
C GLU A 130 18.40 21.43 -7.25
N THR A 131 18.05 22.31 -6.32
CA THR A 131 16.82 22.22 -5.51
C THR A 131 15.77 23.23 -5.95
N ASP A 132 16.15 24.27 -6.70
CA ASP A 132 15.23 25.23 -7.30
C ASP A 132 14.86 24.80 -8.74
N ILE A 133 13.93 23.85 -8.83
CA ILE A 133 13.44 23.30 -10.10
C ILE A 133 12.08 23.91 -10.43
N ALA A 134 12.02 24.69 -11.51
CA ALA A 134 10.76 25.22 -12.02
C ALA A 134 9.89 24.10 -12.65
N LEU A 135 8.62 24.01 -12.26
CA LEU A 135 7.65 23.17 -12.94
C LEU A 135 7.21 23.85 -14.24
N PRO A 136 7.27 23.16 -15.40
CA PRO A 136 6.69 23.68 -16.64
C PRO A 136 5.17 23.80 -16.50
N ALA A 137 4.62 24.84 -17.12
CA ALA A 137 3.19 25.15 -17.12
C ALA A 137 2.37 24.20 -18.00
#